data_AF-A0A9W5TVI3-F1
#
_entry.id   AF-A0A9W5TVI3-F1
#
_cell.length_a   1.000
_cell.length_b   1.000
_cell.length_c   1.000
_cell.angle_alpha   90.00
_cell.angle_beta   90.00
_cell.angle_gamma   90.00
#
_symmetry.space_group_name_H-M   'P 1'
#
loop_
_entity.id
_entity.type
_entity.pdbx_description
1 polymer ?
#
loop_
_entity_poly.entity_id
_entity_poly.type
_entity_poly.pdbx_seq_one_letter_code
_entity_poly.pdbx_strand_id
1 'polypeptide(L)'
;MKKDMSIIGVPMDLGQNRRGVDMGPSAMRYAGAIERLQRLQYNVSDLGDIPINRPDGKDDKRDGNLRNLQQVAEGNQALAEMVDQEIGKNRFPLIFGGDHSIAIGSLSGIAKHYKNLGVIWYDAHGDLNCGETSPSGNIHGMPLAVSLGIGHEKLTNMLHYQPKVKPENIVIVGARSLDPGERELIREKGIKVYTMHEIDRIGMTKVMQETIDYLQERTDGVHLSLDLDGLDPSEAPGVGTPVLGGLTYRESHLAMEMLAEADILTSAEFVEVNPILDDKNKTATVAVGLMGSLFGEKLK
;
A
#
# COMPACT_ATOMS: atom_id res chain seq x y z
N MET A 1 -18.00 3.96 -20.49
CA MET A 1 -17.56 3.41 -19.18
C MET A 1 -16.07 3.26 -19.23
N LYS A 2 -15.38 3.66 -18.17
CA LYS A 2 -13.93 3.45 -17.99
C LYS A 2 -13.64 1.95 -17.72
N LYS A 3 -12.37 1.62 -17.45
CA LYS A 3 -11.89 0.26 -17.11
C LYS A 3 -12.79 -0.38 -16.03
N ASP A 4 -12.96 -1.69 -16.12
CA ASP A 4 -13.58 -2.50 -15.07
C ASP A 4 -12.70 -2.50 -13.82
N MET A 5 -13.30 -2.43 -12.63
CA MET A 5 -12.57 -2.36 -11.35
C MET A 5 -13.12 -3.36 -10.34
N SER A 6 -12.23 -4.04 -9.63
CA SER A 6 -12.59 -4.91 -8.52
C SER A 6 -12.07 -4.31 -7.22
N ILE A 7 -12.97 -4.06 -6.28
CA ILE A 7 -12.62 -3.64 -4.92
C ILE A 7 -12.51 -4.88 -4.04
N ILE A 8 -11.42 -4.99 -3.29
CA ILE A 8 -11.16 -6.09 -2.36
C ILE A 8 -10.80 -5.48 -1.01
N GLY A 9 -11.57 -5.76 0.03
CA GLY A 9 -11.21 -5.36 1.39
C GLY A 9 -10.37 -6.43 2.08
N VAL A 10 -9.40 -6.01 2.90
CA VAL A 10 -8.51 -6.90 3.64
C VAL A 10 -8.41 -6.38 5.07
N PRO A 11 -9.33 -6.78 5.97
CA PRO A 11 -9.42 -6.27 7.34
C PRO A 11 -8.35 -6.91 8.25
N MET A 12 -7.08 -6.80 7.86
CA MET A 12 -5.94 -7.34 8.60
C MET A 12 -5.44 -6.31 9.62
N ASP A 13 -5.27 -6.71 10.87
CA ASP A 13 -4.61 -5.92 11.92
C ASP A 13 -3.67 -6.77 12.77
N LEU A 14 -2.96 -7.67 12.08
CA LEU A 14 -2.13 -8.72 12.66
C LEU A 14 -0.64 -8.52 12.35
N GLY A 15 -0.31 -7.75 11.31
CA GLY A 15 1.05 -7.35 10.98
C GLY A 15 1.62 -6.35 11.99
N GLN A 16 0.77 -5.69 12.79
CA GLN A 16 1.16 -4.75 13.85
C GLN A 16 0.51 -5.08 15.21
N ASN A 17 0.93 -4.36 16.26
CA ASN A 17 0.37 -4.50 17.61
C ASN A 17 -0.86 -3.61 17.85
N ARG A 18 -0.98 -2.49 17.12
CA ARG A 18 -2.12 -1.59 17.28
C ARG A 18 -3.31 -2.16 16.51
N ARG A 19 -4.39 -2.42 17.25
CA ARG A 19 -5.67 -2.87 16.71
C ARG A 19 -6.41 -1.68 16.10
N GLY A 20 -7.31 -1.96 15.17
CA GLY A 20 -8.29 -1.00 14.67
C GLY A 20 -8.18 -0.68 13.18
N VAL A 21 -7.05 -0.99 12.55
CA VAL A 21 -6.92 -0.87 11.08
C VAL A 21 -7.75 -1.93 10.35
N ASP A 22 -8.15 -3.01 11.01
CA ASP A 22 -9.11 -3.98 10.48
C ASP A 22 -10.45 -3.34 10.08
N MET A 23 -10.80 -2.18 10.65
CA MET A 23 -11.99 -1.40 10.27
C MET A 23 -11.77 -0.47 9.08
N GLY A 24 -10.54 -0.29 8.60
CA GLY A 24 -10.18 0.57 7.47
C GLY A 24 -11.01 0.33 6.20
N PRO A 25 -11.18 -0.92 5.73
CA PRO A 25 -12.00 -1.20 4.55
C PRO A 25 -13.46 -0.77 4.73
N SER A 26 -14.03 -0.99 5.91
CA SER A 26 -15.39 -0.57 6.23
C SER A 26 -15.52 0.96 6.26
N ALA A 27 -14.54 1.65 6.85
CA ALA A 27 -14.51 3.11 6.95
C ALA A 27 -14.42 3.80 5.59
N MET A 28 -13.61 3.27 4.67
CA MET A 28 -13.51 3.76 3.29
C MET A 28 -14.78 3.51 2.49
N ARG A 29 -15.40 2.33 2.63
CA ARG A 29 -16.74 2.08 2.06
C ARG A 29 -17.78 3.06 2.62
N TYR A 30 -17.79 3.28 3.93
CA TYR A 30 -18.69 4.22 4.59
C TYR A 30 -18.50 5.67 4.12
N ALA A 31 -17.26 6.07 3.80
CA ALA A 31 -16.95 7.37 3.21
C ALA A 31 -17.41 7.54 1.75
N GLY A 32 -17.99 6.49 1.14
CA GLY A 32 -18.60 6.55 -0.19
C GLY A 32 -17.64 6.29 -1.34
N ALA A 33 -16.61 5.44 -1.12
CA ALA A 33 -15.62 5.09 -2.14
C ALA A 33 -16.29 4.55 -3.42
N ILE A 34 -17.22 3.61 -3.27
CA ILE A 34 -17.88 2.91 -4.39
C ILE A 34 -18.72 3.89 -5.19
N GLU A 35 -19.55 4.69 -4.51
CA GLU A 35 -20.43 5.67 -5.12
C GLU A 35 -19.62 6.74 -5.87
N ARG A 36 -18.49 7.18 -5.30
CA ARG A 36 -17.61 8.15 -5.95
C ARG A 36 -17.01 7.60 -7.23
N LEU A 37 -16.52 6.36 -7.22
CA LEU A 37 -15.95 5.70 -8.40
C LEU A 37 -17.00 5.42 -9.49
N GLN A 38 -18.21 5.04 -9.10
CA GLN A 38 -19.34 4.86 -10.02
C GLN A 38 -19.76 6.18 -10.68
N ARG A 39 -19.75 7.31 -9.96
CA ARG A 39 -19.97 8.65 -10.55
C ARG A 39 -18.94 9.00 -11.62
N LEU A 40 -17.71 8.49 -11.50
CA LEU A 40 -16.65 8.61 -12.50
C LEU A 40 -16.77 7.60 -13.65
N GLN A 41 -17.90 6.89 -13.75
CA GLN A 41 -18.26 5.95 -14.81
C GLN A 41 -17.36 4.69 -14.88
N TYR A 42 -16.77 4.28 -13.77
CA TYR A 42 -16.14 2.96 -13.62
C TYR A 42 -17.21 1.89 -13.39
N ASN A 43 -16.98 0.70 -13.94
CA ASN A 43 -17.78 -0.49 -13.65
C ASN A 43 -17.18 -1.22 -12.44
N VAL A 44 -17.62 -0.81 -11.25
CA VAL A 44 -17.08 -1.26 -9.96
C VAL A 44 -17.79 -2.52 -9.47
N SER A 45 -17.02 -3.56 -9.16
CA SER A 45 -17.48 -4.75 -8.44
C SER A 45 -16.79 -4.80 -7.08
N ASP A 46 -17.53 -4.64 -5.99
CA ASP A 46 -17.01 -4.86 -4.64
C ASP A 46 -17.13 -6.35 -4.30
N LEU A 47 -15.98 -7.00 -4.12
CA LEU A 47 -15.88 -8.44 -3.85
C LEU A 47 -16.01 -8.76 -2.37
N GLY A 48 -16.23 -7.76 -1.52
CA GLY A 48 -16.28 -7.92 -0.08
C GLY A 48 -14.88 -8.01 0.53
N ASP A 49 -14.77 -8.78 1.62
CA ASP A 49 -13.56 -8.83 2.43
C ASP A 49 -12.90 -10.21 2.42
N ILE A 50 -11.57 -10.24 2.35
CA ILE A 50 -10.77 -11.44 2.58
C ILE A 50 -10.96 -11.87 4.05
N PRO A 51 -11.29 -13.14 4.33
CA PRO A 51 -11.43 -13.62 5.69
C PRO A 51 -10.06 -13.66 6.39
N ILE A 52 -9.94 -12.98 7.53
CA ILE A 52 -8.72 -12.97 8.35
C ILE A 52 -8.95 -13.79 9.62
N ASN A 53 -8.26 -14.93 9.70
CA ASN A 53 -8.30 -15.79 10.88
C ASN A 53 -7.54 -15.13 12.03
N ARG A 54 -8.12 -15.16 13.24
CA ARG A 54 -7.42 -14.69 14.46
C ARG A 54 -6.70 -15.87 15.13
N PRO A 55 -5.56 -15.62 15.80
CA PRO A 55 -4.93 -16.65 16.61
C PRO A 55 -5.85 -17.06 17.77
N ASP A 56 -6.01 -18.36 18.03
CA ASP A 56 -6.87 -18.90 19.10
C ASP A 56 -6.29 -18.70 20.53
N GLY A 57 -5.37 -17.76 20.71
CA GLY A 57 -4.72 -17.42 21.99
C GLY A 57 -3.83 -18.51 22.60
N LYS A 58 -3.83 -19.73 22.05
CA LYS A 58 -3.07 -20.90 22.55
C LYS A 58 -1.79 -21.22 21.77
N ASP A 59 -1.59 -20.59 20.62
CA ASP A 59 -0.45 -20.81 19.71
C ASP A 59 0.22 -19.47 19.34
N ASP A 60 0.74 -18.71 20.31
CA ASP A 60 1.80 -17.71 20.01
C ASP A 60 3.13 -18.46 19.78
N LYS A 61 3.11 -19.41 18.84
CA LYS A 61 4.30 -20.08 18.34
C LYS A 61 4.95 -19.11 17.36
N ARG A 62 5.67 -18.14 17.93
CA ARG A 62 6.53 -17.25 17.14
C ARG A 62 7.52 -18.12 16.36
N ASP A 63 7.50 -17.96 15.05
CA ASP A 63 8.54 -18.49 14.18
C ASP A 63 9.63 -17.42 14.08
N GLY A 64 10.64 -17.55 14.94
CA GLY A 64 11.64 -16.50 15.15
C GLY A 64 11.05 -15.22 15.73
N ASN A 65 11.39 -14.08 15.11
CA ASN A 65 10.96 -12.75 15.55
C ASN A 65 9.61 -12.31 14.95
N LEU A 66 8.95 -13.13 14.11
CA LEU A 66 7.78 -12.70 13.35
C LEU A 66 6.46 -12.96 14.08
N ARG A 67 5.67 -11.90 14.24
CA ARG A 67 4.35 -11.96 14.90
C ARG A 67 3.26 -12.41 13.93
N ASN A 68 2.38 -13.28 14.39
CA ASN A 68 1.19 -13.74 13.64
C ASN A 68 1.53 -14.26 12.23
N LEU A 69 2.75 -14.78 12.01
CA LEU A 69 3.27 -15.14 10.69
C LEU A 69 2.31 -16.05 9.91
N GLN A 70 1.71 -17.02 10.59
CA GLN A 70 0.80 -17.97 9.96
C GLN A 70 -0.46 -17.26 9.45
N GLN A 71 -1.11 -16.46 10.28
CA GLN A 71 -2.35 -15.74 9.93
C GLN A 71 -2.10 -14.68 8.85
N VAL A 72 -0.98 -13.96 8.94
CA VAL A 72 -0.57 -12.96 7.93
C VAL A 72 -0.29 -13.65 6.60
N ALA A 73 0.42 -14.78 6.59
CA ALA A 73 0.69 -15.53 5.37
C ALA A 73 -0.60 -16.12 4.76
N GLU A 74 -1.51 -16.67 5.56
CA GLU A 74 -2.79 -17.20 5.07
C GLU A 74 -3.68 -16.12 4.46
N GLY A 75 -3.82 -14.97 5.11
CA GLY A 75 -4.61 -13.84 4.59
C GLY A 75 -4.02 -13.28 3.30
N ASN A 76 -2.69 -13.13 3.25
CA ASN A 76 -2.00 -12.66 2.05
C ASN A 76 -2.05 -13.68 0.89
N GLN A 77 -2.02 -14.98 1.19
CA GLN A 77 -2.20 -16.03 0.18
C GLN A 77 -3.59 -15.94 -0.46
N ALA A 78 -4.65 -15.81 0.35
CA ALA A 78 -6.01 -15.64 -0.15
C ALA A 78 -6.18 -14.35 -0.98
N LEU A 79 -5.56 -13.24 -0.53
CA LEU A 79 -5.52 -11.99 -1.27
C LEU A 79 -4.81 -12.15 -2.62
N ALA A 80 -3.64 -12.78 -2.63
CA ALA A 80 -2.84 -12.97 -3.84
C ALA A 80 -3.59 -13.78 -4.91
N GLU A 81 -4.29 -14.83 -4.49
CA GLU A 81 -5.14 -15.64 -5.38
C GLU A 81 -6.33 -14.85 -5.92
N MET A 82 -6.99 -14.03 -5.10
CA MET A 82 -8.09 -13.17 -5.53
C MET A 82 -7.63 -12.12 -6.54
N VAL A 83 -6.56 -11.41 -6.23
CA VAL A 83 -5.99 -10.35 -7.08
C VAL A 83 -5.53 -10.92 -8.42
N ASP A 84 -4.87 -12.07 -8.41
CA ASP A 84 -4.51 -12.79 -9.63
C ASP A 84 -5.72 -13.06 -10.53
N GLN A 85 -6.79 -13.62 -9.96
CA GLN A 85 -8.01 -13.93 -10.71
C GLN A 85 -8.65 -12.68 -11.31
N GLU A 86 -8.66 -11.56 -10.59
CA GLU A 86 -9.27 -10.32 -11.05
C GLU A 86 -8.46 -9.64 -12.16
N ILE A 87 -7.12 -9.66 -12.07
CA ILE A 87 -6.26 -9.19 -13.16
C ILE A 87 -6.43 -10.09 -14.40
N GLY A 88 -6.55 -11.40 -14.22
CA GLY A 88 -6.86 -12.34 -15.30
C GLY A 88 -8.21 -12.07 -16.00
N LYS A 89 -9.15 -11.40 -15.33
CA LYS A 89 -10.41 -10.90 -15.89
C LYS A 89 -10.28 -9.50 -16.52
N ASN A 90 -9.06 -8.98 -16.64
CA ASN A 90 -8.75 -7.63 -17.14
C ASN A 90 -9.43 -6.51 -16.32
N ARG A 91 -9.50 -6.69 -14.99
CA ARG A 91 -10.07 -5.72 -14.06
C ARG A 91 -8.94 -5.05 -13.26
N PHE A 92 -9.08 -3.76 -13.00
CA PHE A 92 -8.18 -3.02 -12.12
C PHE A 92 -8.44 -3.43 -10.67
N PRO A 93 -7.48 -4.04 -9.95
CA PRO A 93 -7.66 -4.34 -8.53
C PRO A 93 -7.39 -3.07 -7.71
N LEU A 94 -8.39 -2.68 -6.91
CA LEU A 94 -8.30 -1.62 -5.92
C LEU A 94 -8.47 -2.23 -4.53
N ILE A 95 -7.39 -2.33 -3.77
CA ILE A 95 -7.40 -3.01 -2.47
C ILE A 95 -7.59 -1.99 -1.35
N PHE A 96 -8.53 -2.26 -0.46
CA PHE A 96 -8.73 -1.51 0.77
C PHE A 96 -8.13 -2.31 1.91
N GLY A 97 -7.07 -1.79 2.51
CA GLY A 97 -6.33 -2.49 3.55
C GLY A 97 -6.78 -2.17 4.96
N GLY A 98 -6.37 -3.05 5.86
CA GLY A 98 -5.99 -2.71 7.22
C GLY A 98 -4.49 -2.44 7.26
N ASP A 99 -3.70 -3.26 7.93
CA ASP A 99 -2.26 -3.03 8.02
C ASP A 99 -1.50 -3.22 6.70
N HIS A 100 -0.35 -2.55 6.54
CA HIS A 100 0.39 -2.54 5.28
C HIS A 100 1.01 -3.90 4.89
N SER A 101 0.94 -4.93 5.76
CA SER A 101 1.43 -6.26 5.40
C SER A 101 0.66 -6.91 4.25
N ILE A 102 -0.53 -6.39 3.93
CA ILE A 102 -1.36 -6.87 2.82
C ILE A 102 -0.70 -6.67 1.45
N ALA A 103 0.26 -5.75 1.34
CA ALA A 103 1.01 -5.51 0.12
C ALA A 103 1.79 -6.76 -0.33
N ILE A 104 2.13 -7.68 0.59
CA ILE A 104 2.73 -8.97 0.26
C ILE A 104 1.80 -9.77 -0.66
N GLY A 105 0.51 -9.84 -0.32
CA GLY A 105 -0.51 -10.54 -1.09
C GLY A 105 -0.87 -9.79 -2.36
N SER A 106 -1.08 -8.47 -2.27
CA SER A 106 -1.35 -7.60 -3.43
C SER A 106 -0.25 -7.77 -4.50
N LEU A 107 1.01 -7.50 -4.16
CA LEU A 107 2.14 -7.60 -5.09
C LEU A 107 2.37 -9.03 -5.58
N SER A 108 2.12 -10.05 -4.77
CA SER A 108 2.22 -11.45 -5.21
C SER A 108 1.17 -11.79 -6.26
N GLY A 109 -0.06 -11.29 -6.14
CA GLY A 109 -1.10 -11.46 -7.16
C GLY A 109 -0.84 -10.65 -8.43
N ILE A 110 -0.29 -9.43 -8.29
CA ILE A 110 -0.06 -8.48 -9.39
C ILE A 110 1.16 -8.86 -10.23
N ALA A 111 2.32 -9.04 -9.60
CA ALA A 111 3.61 -8.97 -10.29
C ALA A 111 3.79 -9.99 -11.41
N LYS A 112 3.21 -11.19 -11.28
CA LYS A 112 3.31 -12.23 -12.32
C LYS A 112 2.64 -11.89 -13.66
N HIS A 113 1.81 -10.85 -13.70
CA HIS A 113 1.18 -10.34 -14.92
C HIS A 113 2.04 -9.30 -15.66
N TYR A 114 3.19 -8.93 -15.11
CA TYR A 114 4.09 -7.90 -15.64
C TYR A 114 5.51 -8.44 -15.78
N LYS A 115 6.27 -7.98 -16.79
CA LYS A 115 7.68 -8.33 -16.93
C LYS A 115 8.56 -7.51 -15.99
N ASN A 116 8.18 -6.25 -15.78
CA ASN A 116 8.88 -5.28 -14.93
C ASN A 116 7.82 -4.41 -14.24
N LEU A 117 7.18 -4.94 -13.20
CA LEU A 117 6.27 -4.15 -12.36
C LEU A 117 7.05 -3.03 -11.65
N GLY A 118 6.49 -1.81 -11.70
CA GLY A 118 6.88 -0.66 -10.89
C GLY A 118 6.05 -0.53 -9.63
N VAL A 119 6.64 0.04 -8.57
CA VAL A 119 5.93 0.34 -7.32
C VAL A 119 6.21 1.77 -6.90
N ILE A 120 5.14 2.52 -6.68
CA ILE A 120 5.19 3.76 -5.90
C ILE A 120 4.75 3.39 -4.48
N TRP A 121 5.69 3.50 -3.53
CA TRP A 121 5.45 3.27 -2.11
C TRP A 121 5.25 4.63 -1.43
N TYR A 122 4.00 5.00 -1.16
CA TYR A 122 3.65 6.32 -0.67
C TYR A 122 3.36 6.23 0.84
N ASP A 123 4.33 6.62 1.66
CA ASP A 123 4.40 6.17 3.06
C ASP A 123 5.33 7.06 3.91
N ALA A 124 5.10 7.13 5.23
CA ALA A 124 6.04 7.70 6.18
C ALA A 124 7.25 6.78 6.45
N HIS A 125 7.06 5.48 6.28
CA HIS A 125 7.99 4.41 6.57
C HIS A 125 8.60 3.83 5.28
N GLY A 126 9.62 2.99 5.45
CA GLY A 126 10.26 2.29 4.34
C GLY A 126 9.68 0.89 4.11
N ASP A 127 9.16 0.28 5.16
CA ASP A 127 8.63 -1.09 5.17
C ASP A 127 9.61 -2.14 4.63
N LEU A 128 10.88 -1.89 4.91
CA LEU A 128 12.04 -2.60 4.39
C LEU A 128 12.76 -3.42 5.46
N ASN A 129 12.13 -3.63 6.62
CA ASN A 129 12.69 -4.51 7.64
C ASN A 129 12.52 -6.00 7.26
N CYS A 130 13.33 -6.85 7.90
CA CYS A 130 13.15 -8.30 7.93
C CYS A 130 13.14 -8.81 9.37
N GLY A 131 13.07 -10.14 9.56
CA GLY A 131 13.03 -10.74 10.90
C GLY A 131 14.26 -10.38 11.76
N GLU A 132 15.40 -10.18 11.12
CA GLU A 132 16.69 -9.85 11.72
C GLU A 132 16.84 -8.36 12.08
N THR A 133 16.29 -7.45 11.27
CA THR A 133 16.45 -6.00 11.45
C THR A 133 15.31 -5.38 12.25
N SER A 134 14.12 -5.99 12.22
CA SER A 134 12.94 -5.42 12.86
C SER A 134 13.08 -5.37 14.38
N PRO A 135 12.95 -4.19 15.02
CA PRO A 135 12.98 -4.08 16.48
C PRO A 135 11.71 -4.64 17.14
N SER A 136 10.62 -4.81 16.37
CA SER A 136 9.30 -5.16 16.90
C SER A 136 8.82 -6.57 16.51
N GLY A 137 9.32 -7.09 15.39
CA GLY A 137 8.81 -8.32 14.80
C GLY A 137 7.48 -8.15 14.05
N ASN A 138 7.02 -6.91 13.87
CA ASN A 138 5.77 -6.58 13.22
C ASN A 138 5.93 -6.69 11.69
N ILE A 139 5.18 -7.59 11.05
CA ILE A 139 5.28 -7.87 9.60
C ILE A 139 4.82 -6.69 8.74
N HIS A 140 3.95 -5.82 9.26
CA HIS A 140 3.51 -4.61 8.53
C HIS A 140 4.65 -3.67 8.14
N GLY A 141 5.81 -3.70 8.83
CA GLY A 141 7.00 -2.93 8.47
C GLY A 141 8.01 -3.70 7.62
N MET A 142 7.60 -4.83 7.04
CA MET A 142 8.42 -5.70 6.19
C MET A 142 7.91 -5.93 4.75
N PRO A 143 6.71 -5.50 4.32
CA PRO A 143 6.12 -5.97 3.06
C PRO A 143 6.97 -5.63 1.82
N LEU A 144 7.64 -4.47 1.81
CA LEU A 144 8.46 -4.07 0.67
C LEU A 144 9.75 -4.90 0.59
N ALA A 145 10.39 -5.19 1.73
CA ALA A 145 11.53 -6.13 1.77
C ALA A 145 11.12 -7.54 1.34
N VAL A 146 9.97 -8.03 1.84
CA VAL A 146 9.42 -9.33 1.43
C VAL A 146 9.21 -9.39 -0.08
N SER A 147 8.70 -8.31 -0.67
CA SER A 147 8.43 -8.20 -2.11
C SER A 147 9.71 -8.15 -2.96
N LEU A 148 10.82 -7.70 -2.37
CA LEU A 148 12.18 -7.81 -2.92
C LEU A 148 12.80 -9.22 -2.76
N GLY A 149 12.08 -10.16 -2.12
CA GLY A 149 12.59 -11.50 -1.82
C GLY A 149 13.45 -11.57 -0.56
N ILE A 150 13.38 -10.57 0.31
CA ILE A 150 14.15 -10.49 1.56
C ILE A 150 13.20 -10.69 2.74
N GLY A 151 13.35 -11.80 3.46
CA GLY A 151 12.50 -12.11 4.60
C GLY A 151 12.23 -13.60 4.72
N HIS A 152 11.21 -13.95 5.49
CA HIS A 152 10.85 -15.33 5.74
C HIS A 152 10.19 -15.99 4.53
N GLU A 153 10.57 -17.24 4.22
CA GLU A 153 10.16 -17.96 3.00
C GLU A 153 8.63 -18.04 2.81
N LYS A 154 7.87 -18.25 3.89
CA LYS A 154 6.39 -18.23 3.88
C LYS A 154 5.79 -16.94 3.29
N LEU A 155 6.50 -15.83 3.39
CA LEU A 155 6.06 -14.54 2.88
C LEU A 155 6.69 -14.27 1.50
N THR A 156 8.01 -14.46 1.38
CA THR A 156 8.74 -14.12 0.15
C THR A 156 8.40 -15.04 -1.01
N ASN A 157 8.12 -16.34 -0.76
CA ASN A 157 7.82 -17.34 -1.78
C ASN A 157 6.31 -17.55 -2.00
N MET A 158 5.49 -16.57 -1.60
CA MET A 158 4.05 -16.59 -1.85
C MET A 158 3.73 -16.76 -3.34
N LEU A 159 2.75 -17.62 -3.65
CA LEU A 159 2.47 -18.11 -5.02
C LEU A 159 3.66 -18.79 -5.72
N HIS A 160 4.63 -19.31 -4.96
CA HIS A 160 5.78 -20.10 -5.42
C HIS A 160 6.75 -19.37 -6.36
N TYR A 161 6.87 -18.04 -6.23
CA TYR A 161 7.86 -17.27 -6.96
C TYR A 161 8.37 -16.06 -6.17
N GLN A 162 9.59 -15.62 -6.50
CA GLN A 162 10.24 -14.43 -5.95
C GLN A 162 11.42 -14.02 -6.84
N PRO A 163 11.87 -12.75 -6.81
CA PRO A 163 11.21 -11.62 -6.15
C PRO A 163 9.96 -11.19 -6.92
N LYS A 164 9.12 -10.36 -6.30
CA LYS A 164 7.93 -9.78 -6.95
C LYS A 164 8.29 -8.50 -7.70
N VAL A 165 9.18 -7.71 -7.11
CA VAL A 165 9.60 -6.42 -7.65
C VAL A 165 11.12 -6.29 -7.59
N LYS A 166 11.68 -5.50 -8.51
CA LYS A 166 13.12 -5.21 -8.55
C LYS A 166 13.39 -3.89 -7.83
N PRO A 167 14.52 -3.72 -7.13
CA PRO A 167 14.85 -2.48 -6.44
C PRO A 167 14.79 -1.23 -7.32
N GLU A 168 15.29 -1.31 -8.55
CA GLU A 168 15.30 -0.21 -9.52
C GLU A 168 13.91 0.20 -10.04
N ASN A 169 12.88 -0.58 -9.71
CA ASN A 169 11.49 -0.32 -10.07
C ASN A 169 10.66 0.23 -8.90
N ILE A 170 11.30 0.52 -7.76
CA ILE A 170 10.64 1.07 -6.57
C ILE A 170 10.97 2.55 -6.44
N VAL A 171 9.94 3.35 -6.18
CA VAL A 171 10.08 4.74 -5.72
C VAL A 171 9.31 4.93 -4.42
N ILE A 172 10.00 5.26 -3.35
CA ILE A 172 9.39 5.61 -2.06
C ILE A 172 9.16 7.12 -2.00
N VAL A 173 7.97 7.56 -1.59
CA VAL A 173 7.59 8.98 -1.51
C VAL A 173 6.99 9.26 -0.12
N GLY A 174 7.54 10.26 0.59
CA GLY A 174 7.03 10.69 1.90
C GLY A 174 7.82 10.16 3.10
N ALA A 175 8.86 9.35 2.86
CA ALA A 175 9.63 8.69 3.90
C ALA A 175 10.22 9.70 4.90
N ARG A 176 10.00 9.43 6.19
CA ARG A 176 10.49 10.25 7.30
C ARG A 176 10.76 9.45 8.58
N SER A 177 10.44 8.16 8.60
CA SER A 177 10.67 7.25 9.72
C SER A 177 11.30 5.96 9.20
N LEU A 178 12.64 5.95 9.11
CA LEU A 178 13.42 4.80 8.64
C LEU A 178 14.35 4.30 9.73
N ASP A 179 14.26 3.01 10.03
CA ASP A 179 15.20 2.31 10.91
C ASP A 179 16.60 2.25 10.29
N PRO A 180 17.68 2.08 11.08
CA PRO A 180 19.04 1.99 10.55
C PRO A 180 19.22 0.89 9.49
N GLY A 181 18.60 -0.28 9.69
CA GLY A 181 18.66 -1.40 8.74
C GLY A 181 17.98 -1.08 7.41
N GLU A 182 16.85 -0.37 7.43
CA GLU A 182 16.16 0.07 6.22
C GLU A 182 17.00 1.06 5.42
N ARG A 183 17.66 2.02 6.09
CA ARG A 183 18.55 2.98 5.43
C ARG A 183 19.75 2.31 4.76
N GLU A 184 20.29 1.27 5.40
CA GLU A 184 21.37 0.47 4.83
C GLU A 184 20.88 -0.28 3.59
N LEU A 185 19.72 -0.95 3.67
CA LEU A 185 19.15 -1.68 2.55
C LEU A 185 18.79 -0.78 1.36
N ILE A 186 18.20 0.39 1.61
CA ILE A 186 17.92 1.41 0.58
C ILE A 186 19.20 1.78 -0.17
N ARG A 187 20.30 2.02 0.57
CA ARG A 187 21.59 2.39 -0.02
C ARG A 187 22.22 1.23 -0.78
N GLU A 188 22.20 0.03 -0.21
CA GLU A 188 22.78 -1.17 -0.82
C GLU A 188 22.08 -1.52 -2.13
N LYS A 189 20.74 -1.48 -2.14
CA LYS A 189 19.93 -1.83 -3.31
C LYS A 189 19.71 -0.67 -4.29
N GLY A 190 20.09 0.55 -3.92
CA GLY A 190 19.91 1.74 -4.75
C GLY A 190 18.43 2.11 -4.97
N ILE A 191 17.57 1.87 -3.97
CA ILE A 191 16.14 2.18 -4.05
C ILE A 191 15.98 3.70 -4.10
N LYS A 192 15.14 4.19 -5.03
CA LYS A 192 14.87 5.62 -5.17
C LYS A 192 13.91 6.06 -4.07
N VAL A 193 14.31 7.07 -3.30
CA VAL A 193 13.51 7.58 -2.17
C VAL A 193 13.45 9.10 -2.23
N TYR A 194 12.24 9.63 -2.08
CA TYR A 194 11.97 11.02 -1.79
C TYR A 194 11.49 11.11 -0.35
N THR A 195 12.39 11.48 0.55
CA THR A 195 12.01 11.80 1.92
C THR A 195 11.26 13.12 1.95
N MET A 196 10.65 13.44 3.10
CA MET A 196 10.07 14.78 3.29
C MET A 196 11.08 15.91 3.05
N HIS A 197 12.37 15.69 3.27
CA HIS A 197 13.41 16.67 2.96
C HIS A 197 13.51 16.98 1.46
N GLU A 198 13.43 15.98 0.59
CA GLU A 198 13.43 16.21 -0.86
C GLU A 198 12.16 16.94 -1.27
N ILE A 199 11.01 16.52 -0.75
CA ILE A 199 9.71 17.14 -1.04
C ILE A 199 9.71 18.62 -0.63
N ASP A 200 10.22 18.97 0.55
CA ASP A 200 10.38 20.36 1.01
C ASP A 200 11.23 21.21 0.05
N ARG A 201 12.27 20.60 -0.55
CA ARG A 201 13.25 21.32 -1.38
C ARG A 201 12.83 21.49 -2.83
N ILE A 202 12.20 20.48 -3.42
CA ILE A 202 11.88 20.48 -4.85
C ILE A 202 10.38 20.54 -5.15
N GLY A 203 9.54 20.35 -4.13
CA GLY A 203 8.09 20.36 -4.23
C GLY A 203 7.50 19.08 -4.83
N MET A 204 6.28 18.75 -4.41
CA MET A 204 5.57 17.53 -4.83
C MET A 204 5.42 17.41 -6.36
N THR A 205 5.19 18.51 -7.08
CA THR A 205 5.11 18.49 -8.55
C THR A 205 6.38 17.91 -9.18
N LYS A 206 7.56 18.33 -8.71
CA LYS A 206 8.83 17.86 -9.27
C LYS A 206 9.10 16.41 -8.88
N VAL A 207 8.81 16.05 -7.63
CA VAL A 207 8.90 14.66 -7.14
C VAL A 207 8.07 13.72 -8.00
N MET A 208 6.80 14.06 -8.25
CA MET A 208 5.90 13.20 -9.03
C MET A 208 6.27 13.16 -10.51
N GLN A 209 6.68 14.29 -11.10
CA GLN A 209 7.19 14.30 -12.48
C GLN A 209 8.39 13.36 -12.62
N GLU A 210 9.40 13.49 -11.74
CA GLU A 210 10.57 12.60 -11.77
C GLU A 210 10.21 11.14 -11.48
N THR A 211 9.22 10.89 -10.62
CA THR A 211 8.76 9.52 -10.30
C THR A 211 8.07 8.87 -11.49
N ILE A 212 7.16 9.60 -12.15
CA ILE A 212 6.43 9.15 -13.33
C ILE A 212 7.40 8.88 -14.47
N ASP A 213 8.26 9.86 -14.81
CA ASP A 213 9.26 9.73 -15.88
C ASP A 213 10.19 8.55 -15.61
N TYR A 214 10.64 8.42 -14.35
CA TYR A 214 11.45 7.30 -13.92
C TYR A 214 10.73 5.98 -14.25
N LEU A 215 9.56 5.71 -13.67
CA LEU A 215 8.92 4.40 -13.82
C LEU A 215 8.45 4.11 -15.25
N GLN A 216 7.94 5.10 -16.00
CA GLN A 216 7.48 4.93 -17.39
C GLN A 216 8.57 4.40 -18.32
N GLU A 217 9.82 4.80 -18.12
CA GLU A 217 10.94 4.40 -18.98
C GLU A 217 11.35 2.92 -18.81
N ARG A 218 10.94 2.24 -17.73
CA ARG A 218 11.46 0.90 -17.42
C ARG A 218 10.43 -0.15 -16.98
N THR A 219 9.18 0.25 -16.78
CA THR A 219 8.13 -0.64 -16.27
C THR A 219 7.01 -0.81 -17.28
N ASP A 220 6.37 -1.98 -17.29
CA ASP A 220 5.21 -2.29 -18.14
C ASP A 220 3.87 -2.22 -17.37
N GLY A 221 3.93 -1.73 -16.13
CA GLY A 221 2.79 -1.40 -15.28
C GLY A 221 3.28 -0.91 -13.92
N VAL A 222 2.48 -0.09 -13.25
CA VAL A 222 2.82 0.48 -11.93
C VAL A 222 1.72 0.18 -10.92
N HIS A 223 2.12 -0.33 -9.76
CA HIS A 223 1.29 -0.44 -8.57
C HIS A 223 1.51 0.77 -7.66
N LEU A 224 0.42 1.38 -7.18
CA LEU A 224 0.47 2.37 -6.11
C LEU A 224 0.12 1.70 -4.79
N SER A 225 1.08 1.62 -3.86
CA SER A 225 0.82 1.27 -2.46
C SER A 225 0.79 2.56 -1.65
N LEU A 226 -0.41 2.98 -1.22
CA LEU A 226 -0.59 4.23 -0.48
C LEU A 226 -0.98 3.95 0.96
N ASP A 227 -0.03 4.22 1.85
CA ASP A 227 -0.25 4.31 3.28
C ASP A 227 -0.81 5.69 3.63
N LEU A 228 -1.94 5.72 4.35
CA LEU A 228 -2.52 7.00 4.78
C LEU A 228 -1.64 7.73 5.81
N ASP A 229 -0.73 7.02 6.48
CA ASP A 229 0.24 7.64 7.38
C ASP A 229 1.36 8.39 6.64
N GLY A 230 1.48 8.24 5.32
CA GLY A 230 2.31 9.09 4.47
C GLY A 230 1.89 10.57 4.57
N LEU A 231 0.60 10.83 4.81
CA LEU A 231 0.07 12.16 5.07
C LEU A 231 0.37 12.61 6.51
N ASP A 232 0.39 13.93 6.72
CA ASP A 232 0.55 14.46 8.07
C ASP A 232 -0.65 14.07 8.96
N PRO A 233 -0.44 13.75 10.25
CA PRO A 233 -1.53 13.42 11.17
C PRO A 233 -2.57 14.54 11.36
N SER A 234 -2.23 15.79 11.03
CA SER A 234 -3.22 16.87 10.98
C SER A 234 -4.25 16.67 9.86
N GLU A 235 -3.90 15.96 8.79
CA GLU A 235 -4.77 15.63 7.65
C GLU A 235 -5.36 14.23 7.77
N ALA A 236 -4.55 13.25 8.17
CA ALA A 236 -4.90 11.84 8.34
C ALA A 236 -4.66 11.37 9.79
N PRO A 237 -5.46 11.83 10.79
CA PRO A 237 -5.24 11.48 12.20
C PRO A 237 -5.51 9.99 12.50
N GLY A 238 -6.40 9.38 11.73
CA GLY A 238 -6.87 8.01 11.89
C GLY A 238 -5.99 7.00 11.19
N VAL A 239 -4.76 6.82 11.66
CA VAL A 239 -3.78 5.88 11.06
C VAL A 239 -3.07 5.02 12.11
N GLY A 240 -2.57 3.85 11.68
CA GLY A 240 -1.86 2.90 12.54
C GLY A 240 -0.62 3.47 13.23
N THR A 241 0.29 4.13 12.52
CA THR A 241 1.55 4.65 13.08
C THR A 241 1.79 6.12 12.68
N PRO A 242 1.09 7.10 13.30
CA PRO A 242 1.20 8.49 12.87
C PRO A 242 2.60 9.06 13.12
N VAL A 243 3.18 9.69 12.09
CA VAL A 243 4.48 10.39 12.16
C VAL A 243 4.29 11.85 11.74
N LEU A 244 4.67 12.80 12.59
CA LEU A 244 4.55 14.24 12.30
C LEU A 244 5.43 14.69 11.12
N GLY A 245 5.03 15.78 10.48
CA GLY A 245 5.77 16.38 9.37
C GLY A 245 5.57 15.63 8.07
N GLY A 246 4.35 15.15 7.84
CA GLY A 246 3.98 14.39 6.64
C GLY A 246 3.44 15.27 5.51
N LEU A 247 2.91 14.60 4.50
CA LEU A 247 2.38 15.23 3.30
C LEU A 247 1.04 15.93 3.58
N THR A 248 0.85 17.10 3.00
CA THR A 248 -0.45 17.79 3.09
C THR A 248 -1.48 17.12 2.18
N TYR A 249 -2.77 17.30 2.47
CA TYR A 249 -3.84 16.80 1.60
C TYR A 249 -3.71 17.33 0.16
N ARG A 250 -3.25 18.58 0.00
CA ARG A 250 -3.08 19.21 -1.32
C ARG A 250 -1.94 18.57 -2.13
N GLU A 251 -0.84 18.22 -1.49
CA GLU A 251 0.27 17.53 -2.15
C GLU A 251 -0.13 16.13 -2.58
N SER A 252 -0.82 15.38 -1.72
CA SER A 252 -1.32 14.06 -2.06
C SER A 252 -2.40 14.11 -3.14
N HIS A 253 -3.33 15.07 -3.08
CA HIS A 253 -4.33 15.27 -4.13
C HIS A 253 -3.67 15.57 -5.48
N LEU A 254 -2.70 16.48 -5.51
CA LEU A 254 -1.92 16.81 -6.71
C LEU A 254 -1.18 15.58 -7.25
N ALA A 255 -0.55 14.79 -6.37
CA ALA A 255 0.15 13.58 -6.78
C ALA A 255 -0.80 12.59 -7.46
N MET A 256 -2.01 12.40 -6.91
CA MET A 256 -3.02 11.54 -7.50
C MET A 256 -3.54 12.07 -8.85
N GLU A 257 -3.74 13.38 -8.99
CA GLU A 257 -4.10 14.01 -10.29
C GLU A 257 -3.01 13.77 -11.34
N MET A 258 -1.74 13.96 -11.00
CA MET A 258 -0.61 13.73 -11.91
C MET A 258 -0.50 12.25 -12.33
N LEU A 259 -0.72 11.31 -11.39
CA LEU A 259 -0.75 9.88 -11.72
C LEU A 259 -1.94 9.51 -12.62
N ALA A 260 -3.11 10.13 -12.41
CA ALA A 260 -4.27 9.96 -13.26
C ALA A 260 -4.02 10.48 -14.68
N GLU A 261 -3.31 11.60 -14.83
CA GLU A 261 -2.92 12.17 -16.12
C GLU A 261 -1.87 11.32 -16.85
N ALA A 262 -0.97 10.68 -16.11
CA ALA A 262 0.07 9.82 -16.68
C ALA A 262 -0.44 8.46 -17.18
N ASP A 263 -1.59 7.97 -16.67
CA ASP A 263 -2.21 6.67 -16.99
C ASP A 263 -1.24 5.47 -16.91
N ILE A 264 -0.35 5.48 -15.91
CA ILE A 264 0.65 4.41 -15.69
C ILE A 264 0.21 3.34 -14.70
N LEU A 265 -0.80 3.66 -13.88
CA LEU A 265 -1.24 2.78 -12.81
C LEU A 265 -2.10 1.65 -13.36
N THR A 266 -1.78 0.45 -12.90
CA THR A 266 -2.50 -0.77 -13.27
C THR A 266 -3.16 -1.46 -12.08
N SER A 267 -2.81 -1.04 -10.87
CA SER A 267 -3.37 -1.50 -9.60
C SER A 267 -3.07 -0.46 -8.52
N ALA A 268 -3.87 -0.46 -7.44
CA ALA A 268 -3.61 0.40 -6.29
C ALA A 268 -4.14 -0.20 -4.99
N GLU A 269 -3.53 0.16 -3.87
CA GLU A 269 -4.05 -0.10 -2.54
C GLU A 269 -3.98 1.13 -1.64
N PHE A 270 -4.97 1.24 -0.75
CA PHE A 270 -5.06 2.29 0.27
C PHE A 270 -5.20 1.62 1.63
N VAL A 271 -4.25 1.86 2.52
CA VAL A 271 -4.06 1.05 3.74
C VAL A 271 -3.93 1.91 5.01
N GLU A 272 -3.83 1.25 6.16
CA GLU A 272 -3.56 1.81 7.49
C GLU A 272 -4.60 2.80 8.04
N VAL A 273 -5.77 2.91 7.40
CA VAL A 273 -6.91 3.67 7.98
C VAL A 273 -7.34 3.01 9.28
N ASN A 274 -7.22 3.75 10.39
CA ASN A 274 -7.61 3.34 11.74
C ASN A 274 -8.72 4.23 12.31
N PRO A 275 -9.99 3.80 12.23
CA PRO A 275 -11.12 4.57 12.74
C PRO A 275 -11.10 4.86 14.24
N ILE A 276 -10.34 4.10 15.06
CA ILE A 276 -10.25 4.34 16.51
C ILE A 276 -9.54 5.66 16.83
N LEU A 277 -8.63 6.06 15.95
CA LEU A 277 -7.78 7.25 16.11
C LEU A 277 -8.27 8.42 15.25
N ASP A 278 -9.27 8.16 14.41
CA ASP A 278 -9.79 9.13 13.46
C ASP A 278 -10.76 10.10 14.13
N ASP A 279 -10.90 11.29 13.54
CA ASP A 279 -11.94 12.24 13.93
C ASP A 279 -13.06 12.21 12.89
N LYS A 280 -14.20 11.63 13.24
CA LYS A 280 -15.42 11.60 12.40
C LYS A 280 -15.16 11.09 10.97
N ASN A 281 -14.38 10.01 10.85
CA ASN A 281 -14.06 9.37 9.57
C ASN A 281 -13.30 10.29 8.58
N LYS A 282 -12.59 11.30 9.10
CA LYS A 282 -11.82 12.26 8.30
C LYS A 282 -10.81 11.55 7.42
N THR A 283 -10.03 10.62 7.96
CA THR A 283 -8.96 9.94 7.24
C THR A 283 -9.50 9.06 6.11
N ALA A 284 -10.59 8.33 6.36
CA ALA A 284 -11.26 7.58 5.30
C ALA A 284 -11.86 8.50 4.22
N THR A 285 -12.39 9.67 4.61
CA THR A 285 -12.87 10.69 3.65
C THR A 285 -11.72 11.24 2.80
N VAL A 286 -10.54 11.45 3.40
CA VAL A 286 -9.31 11.80 2.70
C VAL A 286 -8.92 10.72 1.70
N ALA A 287 -8.88 9.44 2.11
CA ALA A 287 -8.58 8.32 1.21
C ALA A 287 -9.53 8.29 0.00
N VAL A 288 -10.84 8.43 0.23
CA VAL A 288 -11.84 8.49 -0.86
C VAL A 288 -11.67 9.74 -1.74
N GLY A 289 -11.23 10.86 -1.17
CA GLY A 289 -10.83 12.05 -1.92
C GLY A 289 -9.68 11.77 -2.87
N LEU A 290 -8.61 11.14 -2.36
CA LEU A 290 -7.43 10.76 -3.15
C LEU A 290 -7.77 9.74 -4.24
N MET A 291 -8.62 8.76 -3.95
CA MET A 291 -9.14 7.83 -4.97
C MET A 291 -9.89 8.59 -6.07
N GLY A 292 -10.73 9.57 -5.72
CA GLY A 292 -11.42 10.41 -6.69
C GLY A 292 -10.45 11.02 -7.70
N SER A 293 -9.43 11.72 -7.19
CA SER A 293 -8.37 12.33 -8.00
C SER A 293 -7.63 11.31 -8.86
N LEU A 294 -7.23 10.17 -8.26
CA LEU A 294 -6.49 9.08 -8.92
C LEU A 294 -7.25 8.49 -10.11
N PHE A 295 -8.57 8.42 -10.00
CA PHE A 295 -9.44 7.87 -11.03
C PHE A 295 -10.04 8.95 -11.94
N GLY A 296 -9.43 10.14 -11.95
CA GLY A 296 -9.66 11.20 -12.92
C GLY A 296 -10.85 12.10 -12.61
N GLU A 297 -11.23 12.24 -11.35
CA GLU A 297 -12.02 13.38 -10.89
C GLU A 297 -11.19 14.65 -11.09
N LYS A 298 -11.77 15.63 -11.78
CA LYS A 298 -11.13 16.91 -12.07
C LYS A 298 -11.90 18.02 -11.39
N LEU A 299 -11.20 19.06 -10.97
CA LEU A 299 -11.81 20.24 -10.37
C LEU A 299 -12.54 21.15 -11.38
N LYS A 300 -12.40 20.90 -12.70
CA LYS A 300 -13.01 21.64 -13.81
C LYS A 300 -13.52 20.70 -14.91
#